data_AF-A0A9Q1C051-F1
#
_entry.id   AF-A0A9Q1C051-F1
#
_cell.length_a   1.000
_cell.length_b   1.000
_cell.length_c   1.000
_cell.angle_alpha   90.00
_cell.angle_beta   90.00
_cell.angle_gamma   90.00
#
_symmetry.space_group_name_H-M   'P 1'
#
loop_
_entity.id
_entity.type
_entity.pdbx_description
1 polymer ?
#
loop_
_entity_poly.entity_id
_entity_poly.type
_entity_poly.pdbx_seq_one_letter_code
_entity_poly.pdbx_strand_id
1 'polypeptide(L)'
;MHAISNLDHIFTRQLNESKLNSDSCEEGTLTCDRNFQCDVNAVCEERNKIRKCYCNQGYTGDGLSCTRTAPPTDCYDVFTSDLPDGVYTIQPTGWAESPFQVYCNMSHGGGWTVSLVQLNCMHSFL
;
A
#
# COMPACT_ATOMS: atom_id res chain seq x y z
N MET A 1 33.43 39.34 -9.98
CA MET A 1 34.01 38.63 -8.80
C MET A 1 32.90 37.82 -8.17
N HIS A 2 33.11 36.51 -7.99
CA HIS A 2 32.18 35.57 -7.37
C HIS A 2 32.00 35.86 -5.87
N ALA A 3 30.80 35.57 -5.34
CA ALA A 3 30.63 34.87 -4.07
C ALA A 3 29.19 34.32 -3.93
N ILE A 4 29.08 33.01 -3.75
CA ILE A 4 27.89 32.28 -3.31
C ILE A 4 28.04 32.09 -1.80
N SER A 5 26.99 32.26 -0.99
CA SER A 5 26.75 31.40 0.18
C SER A 5 25.28 31.46 0.63
N ASN A 6 24.72 30.26 0.73
CA ASN A 6 23.41 29.88 1.24
C ASN A 6 23.22 30.31 2.71
N LEU A 7 21.97 30.53 3.11
CA LEU A 7 21.37 29.97 4.35
C LEU A 7 19.85 30.21 4.32
N ASP A 8 19.15 29.12 3.98
CA ASP A 8 17.82 28.69 4.42
C ASP A 8 16.65 29.67 4.29
N HIS A 9 16.16 29.75 3.05
CA HIS A 9 14.84 30.27 2.71
C HIS A 9 13.72 29.43 3.35
N ILE A 10 13.33 29.85 4.55
CA ILE A 10 11.95 30.18 4.91
C ILE A 10 10.92 29.05 4.74
N PHE A 11 10.67 28.40 5.88
CA PHE A 11 9.39 27.84 6.26
C PHE A 11 8.28 28.89 6.10
N THR A 12 7.51 28.83 5.01
CA THR A 12 6.21 29.52 4.92
C THR A 12 5.13 28.57 4.46
N ARG A 13 4.24 28.25 5.41
CA ARG A 13 2.86 27.85 5.18
C ARG A 13 2.21 28.78 4.16
N GLN A 14 1.97 28.28 2.95
CA GLN A 14 0.85 28.67 2.11
C GLN A 14 0.39 27.39 1.41
N LEU A 15 -0.71 26.81 1.93
CA LEU A 15 -1.61 25.97 1.14
C LEU A 15 -2.05 26.84 -0.04
N ASN A 16 -1.40 26.67 -1.18
CA ASN A 16 -1.86 27.27 -2.42
C ASN A 16 -2.39 26.14 -3.27
N GLU A 17 -3.73 26.05 -3.37
CA GLU A 17 -4.50 25.13 -4.23
C GLU A 17 -4.23 25.36 -5.74
N SER A 18 -3.04 25.84 -6.12
CA SER A 18 -2.71 26.23 -7.48
C SER A 18 -1.24 26.00 -7.87
N LYS A 19 -0.44 25.27 -7.07
CA LYS A 19 0.81 24.64 -7.57
C LYS A 19 0.61 23.16 -7.93
N LEU A 20 -0.62 22.78 -8.24
CA LEU A 20 -0.99 21.48 -8.80
C LEU A 20 -1.17 21.61 -10.32
N ASN A 21 -0.14 22.11 -11.01
CA ASN A 21 -0.21 22.22 -12.47
C ASN A 21 1.15 21.98 -13.11
N SER A 22 1.60 20.73 -13.01
CA SER A 22 2.25 19.93 -14.05
C SER A 22 3.20 18.94 -13.38
N ASP A 23 2.62 18.02 -12.60
CA ASP A 23 3.37 16.87 -12.10
C ASP A 23 3.49 15.89 -13.28
N SER A 24 4.69 15.73 -13.83
CA SER A 24 4.95 14.65 -14.78
C SER A 24 5.44 13.43 -14.02
N CYS A 25 5.03 12.26 -14.49
CA CYS A 25 5.58 11.00 -14.04
C CYS A 25 6.41 10.41 -15.16
N GLU A 26 7.62 10.01 -14.84
CA GLU A 26 8.49 9.29 -15.73
C GLU A 26 9.03 8.09 -14.95
N GLU A 27 8.80 6.88 -15.49
CA GLU A 27 9.28 5.61 -14.90
C GLU A 27 8.94 5.42 -13.40
N GLY A 28 7.70 5.75 -12.99
CA GLY A 28 7.24 5.57 -11.60
C GLY A 28 7.71 6.63 -10.61
N THR A 29 8.43 7.65 -11.07
CA THR A 29 8.89 8.79 -10.25
C THR A 29 8.08 10.03 -10.57
N LEU A 30 7.63 10.77 -9.54
CA LEU A 30 7.04 12.09 -9.70
C LEU A 30 8.17 13.10 -9.90
N THR A 31 8.26 13.71 -11.07
CA THR A 31 9.43 14.52 -11.47
C THR A 31 9.49 15.90 -10.81
N CYS A 32 8.39 16.37 -10.23
CA CYS A 32 8.30 17.66 -9.54
C CYS A 32 8.97 17.65 -8.15
N ASP A 33 9.25 16.46 -7.61
CA ASP A 33 10.05 16.27 -6.42
C ASP A 33 10.96 15.04 -6.64
N ARG A 34 12.26 15.28 -6.80
CA ARG A 34 13.25 14.23 -7.14
C ARG A 34 13.35 13.12 -6.08
N ASN A 35 12.67 13.27 -4.94
CA ASN A 35 12.64 12.30 -3.87
C ASN A 35 11.26 11.63 -3.70
N PHE A 36 10.24 11.98 -4.48
CA PHE A 36 8.91 11.34 -4.41
C PHE A 36 8.80 10.17 -5.40
N GLN A 37 8.81 8.97 -4.84
CA GLN A 37 8.46 7.73 -5.52
C GLN A 37 7.07 7.30 -5.08
N CYS A 38 6.29 6.71 -6.00
CA CYS A 38 5.02 6.09 -5.64
C CYS A 38 5.23 4.96 -4.62
N ASP A 39 4.20 4.67 -3.84
CA ASP A 39 4.16 3.44 -3.03
C ASP A 39 4.41 2.21 -3.92
N VAL A 40 5.02 1.16 -3.38
CA VAL A 40 5.22 -0.10 -4.12
C VAL A 40 3.91 -0.72 -4.62
N ASN A 41 2.80 -0.40 -3.95
CA ASN A 41 1.44 -0.79 -4.32
C ASN A 41 0.68 0.31 -5.06
N ALA A 42 1.38 1.26 -5.68
CA ALA A 42 0.80 2.28 -6.55
C ALA A 42 1.48 2.30 -7.91
N VAL A 43 0.72 2.75 -8.91
CA VAL A 43 1.21 2.97 -10.27
C VAL A 43 1.07 4.45 -10.59
N CYS A 44 2.07 5.04 -11.25
CA CYS A 44 1.85 6.36 -11.83
C CYS A 44 1.20 6.25 -13.21
N GLU A 45 0.01 6.82 -13.33
CA GLU A 45 -0.75 6.86 -14.59
C GLU A 45 -1.59 8.14 -14.69
N GLU A 46 -2.21 8.38 -15.84
CA GLU A 46 -3.12 9.50 -16.07
C GLU A 46 -4.57 9.01 -16.10
N ARG A 47 -5.39 9.44 -15.13
CA ARG A 47 -6.84 9.20 -15.11
C ARG A 47 -7.58 10.52 -15.22
N ASN A 48 -8.51 10.63 -16.17
CA ASN A 48 -9.31 11.85 -16.38
C ASN A 48 -8.49 13.14 -16.52
N LYS A 49 -7.34 13.09 -17.21
CA LYS A 49 -6.39 14.20 -17.38
C LYS A 49 -5.64 14.61 -16.10
N ILE A 50 -5.67 13.77 -15.07
CA ILE A 50 -4.90 13.94 -13.83
C ILE A 50 -3.85 12.84 -13.75
N ARG A 51 -2.57 13.21 -13.86
CA ARG A 51 -1.43 12.31 -13.74
C ARG A 51 -0.89 12.34 -12.31
N LYS A 52 -0.90 11.20 -11.63
CA LYS A 52 -0.39 11.02 -10.25
C LYS A 52 -0.22 9.53 -9.93
N CYS A 53 0.32 9.21 -8.76
CA CYS A 53 0.30 7.86 -8.22
C CYS A 53 -1.14 7.46 -7.86
N TYR A 54 -1.59 6.33 -8.37
CA TYR A 54 -2.86 5.71 -8.02
C TYR A 54 -2.58 4.36 -7.38
N CYS A 55 -3.15 4.10 -6.20
CA CYS A 55 -3.05 2.79 -5.58
C CYS A 55 -3.60 1.69 -6.52
N ASN A 56 -2.91 0.56 -6.54
CA ASN A 56 -3.32 -0.63 -7.27
C ASN A 56 -4.65 -1.17 -6.74
N GLN A 57 -5.29 -2.04 -7.52
CA GLN A 57 -6.53 -2.68 -7.09
C GLN A 57 -6.35 -3.38 -5.74
N GLY A 58 -7.30 -3.19 -4.82
CA GLY A 58 -7.23 -3.74 -3.47
C GLY A 58 -6.48 -2.85 -2.47
N TYR A 59 -5.93 -1.72 -2.91
CA TYR A 59 -5.28 -0.72 -2.07
C TYR A 59 -6.00 0.63 -2.10
N THR A 60 -5.87 1.39 -1.02
CA THR A 60 -6.42 2.72 -0.83
C THR A 60 -5.44 3.63 -0.10
N GLY A 61 -5.49 4.92 -0.41
CA GLY A 61 -4.53 5.91 0.09
C GLY A 61 -4.39 7.09 -0.86
N ASP A 62 -3.31 7.85 -0.67
CA ASP A 62 -2.96 9.02 -1.48
C ASP A 62 -2.07 8.70 -2.70
N GLY A 63 -1.67 7.44 -2.86
CA GLY A 63 -0.76 6.96 -3.92
C GLY A 63 0.72 6.96 -3.52
N LEU A 64 1.06 7.62 -2.41
CA LEU A 64 2.41 7.65 -1.82
C LEU A 64 2.49 6.75 -0.58
N SER A 65 1.35 6.50 0.04
CA SER A 65 1.13 5.49 1.07
C SER A 65 -0.15 4.74 0.75
N CYS A 66 0.00 3.49 0.32
CA CYS A 66 -1.13 2.64 -0.04
C CYS A 66 -1.33 1.54 1.01
N THR A 67 -2.54 1.43 1.51
CA THR A 67 -2.95 0.41 2.49
C THR A 67 -3.98 -0.51 1.88
N ARG A 68 -3.96 -1.80 2.22
CA ARG A 68 -5.00 -2.73 1.73
C ARG A 68 -6.38 -2.26 2.18
N THR A 69 -7.31 -2.12 1.23
CA THR A 69 -8.68 -1.69 1.47
C THR A 69 -9.46 -2.70 2.32
N ALA A 70 -9.13 -3.99 2.17
CA ALA A 70 -9.68 -5.06 2.97
C ALA A 70 -8.62 -6.16 3.20
N PRO A 71 -8.71 -6.91 4.31
CA PRO A 71 -8.00 -8.17 4.45
C PRO A 71 -8.35 -9.13 3.30
N PRO A 72 -7.45 -10.04 2.90
CA PRO A 72 -7.74 -11.05 1.89
C PRO A 72 -8.79 -11.99 2.45
N THR A 73 -9.65 -12.53 1.59
CA THR A 73 -10.69 -13.46 2.07
C THR A 73 -10.09 -14.82 2.44
N ASP A 74 -9.06 -15.23 1.72
CA ASP A 74 -8.31 -16.46 1.94
C ASP A 74 -6.87 -16.37 1.37
N CYS A 75 -6.13 -17.47 1.41
CA CYS A 75 -4.78 -17.52 0.83
C CYS A 75 -4.76 -17.52 -0.70
N TYR A 76 -5.89 -17.76 -1.39
CA TYR A 76 -5.97 -17.63 -2.84
C TYR A 76 -5.95 -16.15 -3.27
N ASP A 77 -6.63 -15.28 -2.53
CA ASP A 77 -6.53 -13.83 -2.72
C ASP A 77 -5.11 -13.31 -2.48
N VAL A 78 -4.41 -13.88 -1.49
CA VAL A 78 -3.00 -13.55 -1.23
C VAL A 78 -2.11 -14.05 -2.37
N PHE A 79 -2.36 -15.26 -2.89
CA PHE A 79 -1.60 -15.86 -3.99
C PHE A 79 -1.73 -15.06 -5.28
N THR A 80 -2.95 -14.65 -5.63
CA THR A 80 -3.21 -13.83 -6.82
C THR A 80 -2.70 -12.39 -6.70
N SER A 81 -2.28 -11.97 -5.50
CA SER A 81 -1.62 -10.69 -5.24
C SER A 81 -0.09 -10.77 -5.34
N ASP A 82 0.47 -11.90 -5.81
CA ASP A 82 1.91 -12.15 -5.95
C ASP A 82 2.71 -11.95 -4.64
N LEU A 83 2.08 -12.22 -3.50
CA LEU A 83 2.70 -12.14 -2.18
C LEU A 83 3.42 -13.45 -1.81
N PRO A 84 4.52 -13.38 -1.04
CA PRO A 84 5.32 -14.56 -0.69
C PRO A 84 4.63 -15.48 0.35
N ASP A 85 5.22 -16.64 0.63
CA ASP A 85 4.86 -17.49 1.77
C ASP A 85 4.89 -16.70 3.09
N GLY A 86 3.88 -16.87 3.96
CA GLY A 86 3.86 -16.13 5.22
C GLY A 86 2.55 -16.21 6.02
N VAL A 87 2.53 -15.52 7.16
CA VAL A 87 1.33 -15.39 8.00
C VAL A 87 0.56 -14.13 7.60
N TYR A 88 -0.70 -14.30 7.22
CA TYR A 88 -1.59 -13.23 6.77
C TYR A 88 -2.86 -13.18 7.61
N THR A 89 -3.35 -11.99 7.87
CA THR A 89 -4.67 -11.79 8.48
C THR A 89 -5.73 -11.86 7.39
N ILE A 90 -6.60 -12.87 7.42
CA ILE A 90 -7.69 -13.05 6.44
C ILE A 90 -9.06 -12.73 7.04
N GLN A 91 -10.03 -12.37 6.19
CA GLN A 91 -11.42 -12.16 6.56
C GLN A 91 -12.36 -12.81 5.54
N PRO A 92 -12.83 -14.05 5.79
CA PRO A 92 -13.70 -14.76 4.88
C PRO A 92 -15.02 -14.03 4.60
N THR A 93 -15.52 -14.15 3.37
CA THR A 93 -16.80 -13.55 2.98
C THR A 93 -17.95 -14.12 3.82
N GLY A 94 -18.75 -13.25 4.42
CA GLY A 94 -19.85 -13.65 5.30
C GLY A 94 -19.44 -13.97 6.74
N TRP A 95 -18.16 -13.82 7.09
CA TRP A 95 -17.68 -13.91 8.46
C TRP A 95 -17.91 -12.59 9.19
N ALA A 96 -18.77 -12.62 10.22
CA ALA A 96 -19.12 -11.43 10.99
C ALA A 96 -18.12 -11.13 12.13
N GLU A 97 -17.22 -12.06 12.46
CA GLU A 97 -16.23 -11.84 13.50
C GLU A 97 -14.98 -11.13 12.96
N SER A 98 -14.04 -10.87 13.87
CA SER A 98 -12.78 -10.21 13.54
C SER A 98 -11.93 -11.06 12.58
N PRO A 99 -11.15 -10.41 11.70
CA PRO A 99 -10.13 -11.08 10.90
C PRO A 99 -9.14 -11.88 11.78
N PHE A 100 -8.64 -12.99 11.27
CA PHE A 100 -7.71 -13.87 12.01
C PHE A 100 -6.49 -14.23 11.16
N GLN A 101 -5.39 -14.60 11.82
CA GLN A 101 -4.13 -14.93 11.15
C GLN A 101 -4.10 -16.39 10.68
N VAL A 102 -3.63 -16.62 9.46
CA VAL A 102 -3.40 -17.94 8.86
C VAL A 102 -2.02 -17.97 8.22
N TYR A 103 -1.41 -19.15 8.13
CA TYR A 103 -0.21 -19.32 7.32
C TYR A 103 -0.62 -19.68 5.89
N CYS A 104 -0.21 -18.86 4.92
CA CYS A 104 -0.42 -19.12 3.51
C CYS A 104 0.84 -19.70 2.87
N ASN A 105 0.69 -20.87 2.27
CA ASN A 105 1.72 -21.49 1.44
C ASN A 105 1.43 -21.21 -0.05
N MET A 106 2.29 -20.41 -0.66
CA MET A 106 2.31 -19.94 -2.04
C MET A 106 3.26 -20.74 -2.94
N SER A 107 4.01 -21.69 -2.38
CA SER A 107 4.82 -22.61 -3.16
C SER A 107 3.97 -23.64 -3.92
N HIS A 108 4.53 -24.22 -4.99
CA HIS A 108 3.93 -25.31 -5.77
C HIS A 108 2.50 -25.06 -6.32
N GLY A 109 2.23 -23.84 -6.80
CA GLY A 109 0.91 -23.46 -7.33
C GLY A 109 0.03 -22.72 -6.32
N GLY A 110 0.47 -22.63 -5.05
CA GLY A 110 0.01 -21.68 -4.05
C GLY A 110 -1.47 -21.72 -3.66
N GLY A 111 -1.88 -20.75 -2.84
CA GLY A 111 -3.27 -20.62 -2.37
C GLY A 111 -3.65 -21.51 -1.19
N TRP A 112 -2.71 -22.22 -0.58
CA TRP A 112 -3.01 -23.16 0.51
C TRP A 112 -3.10 -22.44 1.85
N THR A 113 -4.29 -22.49 2.46
CA THR A 113 -4.49 -22.05 3.84
C THR A 113 -4.06 -23.18 4.77
N VAL A 114 -2.89 -23.03 5.38
CA VAL A 114 -2.51 -23.84 6.54
C VAL A 114 -3.03 -23.10 7.75
N SER A 115 -4.16 -23.56 8.27
CA SER A 115 -4.60 -23.14 9.59
C SER A 115 -3.48 -23.51 10.55
N LEU A 116 -2.79 -22.50 11.08
CA LEU A 116 -2.25 -22.63 12.43
C LEU A 116 -3.49 -22.89 13.26
N VAL A 117 -3.76 -24.17 13.57
CA VAL A 117 -4.63 -24.50 14.68
C VAL A 117 -3.92 -23.86 15.84
N GLN A 118 -4.30 -22.63 16.16
CA GLN A 118 -3.99 -22.11 17.45
C GLN A 118 -4.76 -23.05 18.35
N LEU A 119 -4.04 -24.02 18.90
CA LEU A 119 -4.37 -24.62 20.16
C LEU A 119 -4.52 -23.42 21.09
N ASN A 120 -5.72 -22.83 21.11
CA ASN A 120 -6.17 -21.96 22.17
C ASN A 120 -6.36 -22.89 23.37
N CYS A 121 -5.23 -23.39 23.89
CA CYS A 121 -5.13 -23.67 25.30
C CYS A 121 -5.27 -22.30 25.96
N MET A 122 -6.44 -22.10 26.56
CA MET A 122 -6.82 -21.02 27.48
C MET A 122 -7.07 -19.62 26.90
N HIS A 123 -8.35 -19.22 26.94
CA HIS A 123 -8.75 -18.25 27.96
C HIS A 123 -10.03 -18.74 28.65
N SER A 124 -9.95 -18.92 29.98
CA SER A 124 -11.07 -19.20 30.89
C SER A 124 -11.79 -17.90 31.30
N PHE A 125 -12.89 -18.04 32.05
CA PHE A 125 -13.83 -17.03 32.63
C PHE A 125 -15.00 -16.69 31.70
N LEU A 126 -16.25 -17.13 31.94
CA LEU A 126 -17.01 -17.37 33.18
C LEU A 126 -17.68 -18.74 33.24
#